data_AF-A0A6G0SFF1-F1
#
_entry.id   AF-A0A6G0SFF1-F1
#
_cell.length_a   1.000
_cell.length_b   1.000
_cell.length_c   1.000
_cell.angle_alpha   90.00
_cell.angle_beta   90.00
_cell.angle_gamma   90.00
#
_symmetry.space_group_name_H-M   'P 1'
#
loop_
_entity.id
_entity.type
_entity.pdbx_description
1 polymer ?
#
loop_
_entity_poly.entity_id
_entity_poly.type
_entity_poly.pdbx_seq_one_letter_code
_entity_poly.pdbx_strand_id
1 'polypeptide(L)'
;MPVGACIESKTKRMVARYEFNLAPHLVGEEQWIEYFKQANAPSHVDYASVDEAMKKLRMKTTWPEPESRMMSLQADLETILDQFNLTELAFEHEQRRIVKYLANALAPPSFKSVIDDQADSPREQKVQE
;
A
#
# COMPACT_ATOMS: atom_id res chain seq x y z
N MET A 1 15.38 30.98 4.39
CA MET A 1 14.12 31.60 3.92
C MET A 1 13.01 30.63 4.27
N PRO A 2 12.03 31.00 5.11
CA PRO A 2 11.01 30.07 5.56
C PRO A 2 10.09 29.67 4.40
N VAL A 3 9.86 28.38 4.22
CA VAL A 3 8.98 27.77 3.21
C VAL A 3 7.61 28.41 3.31
N GLY A 4 7.07 28.57 4.53
CA GLY A 4 5.77 29.19 4.76
C GLY A 4 5.67 30.64 4.26
N ALA A 5 6.77 31.37 4.08
CA ALA A 5 6.77 32.72 3.52
C ALA A 5 6.90 32.75 1.98
N CYS A 6 7.32 31.63 1.38
CA CYS A 6 7.41 31.48 -0.07
C CYS A 6 6.08 31.04 -0.71
N ILE A 7 5.10 30.62 0.09
CA ILE A 7 3.79 30.18 -0.39
C ILE A 7 2.87 31.38 -0.62
N GLU A 8 2.25 31.46 -1.79
CA GLU A 8 1.24 32.47 -2.11
C GLU A 8 0.12 32.50 -1.05
N SER A 9 -0.31 33.68 -0.64
CA SER A 9 -1.26 33.85 0.48
C SER A 9 -2.61 33.15 0.30
N LYS A 10 -3.07 32.94 -0.94
CA LYS A 10 -4.28 32.18 -1.24
C LYS A 10 -4.06 30.69 -1.02
N THR A 11 -3.01 30.14 -1.62
CA THR A 11 -2.60 28.74 -1.48
C THR A 11 -2.31 28.39 -0.02
N LYS A 12 -1.58 29.25 0.69
CA LYS A 12 -1.30 29.09 2.12
C LYS A 12 -2.57 28.99 2.96
N ARG A 13 -3.60 29.79 2.65
CA ARG A 13 -4.91 29.73 3.33
C ARG A 13 -5.66 28.45 3.04
N MET A 14 -5.62 27.99 1.79
CA MET A 14 -6.30 26.75 1.40
C MET A 14 -5.66 25.54 2.07
N VAL A 15 -4.34 25.40 1.99
CA VAL A 15 -3.60 24.28 2.59
C VAL A 15 -3.78 24.28 4.11
N ALA A 16 -3.65 25.43 4.78
CA ALA A 16 -3.88 25.54 6.22
C ALA A 16 -5.29 25.06 6.63
N ARG A 17 -6.31 25.40 5.85
CA ARG A 17 -7.70 25.03 6.14
C ARG A 17 -7.99 23.56 5.85
N TYR A 18 -7.56 23.05 4.70
CA TYR A 18 -7.99 21.74 4.22
C TYR A 18 -7.06 20.61 4.66
N GLU A 19 -5.75 20.86 4.74
CA GLU A 19 -4.75 19.84 5.12
C GLU A 19 -4.48 19.85 6.62
N PHE A 20 -4.32 21.04 7.20
CA PHE A 20 -3.96 21.18 8.61
C PHE A 20 -5.15 21.45 9.53
N ASN A 21 -6.33 21.79 8.98
CA ASN A 21 -7.50 22.26 9.74
C ASN A 21 -7.18 23.38 10.76
N LEU A 22 -6.24 24.26 10.40
CA LEU A 22 -5.73 25.35 11.24
C LEU A 22 -5.79 26.70 10.54
N ALA A 23 -5.66 27.77 11.32
CA ALA A 23 -5.45 29.10 10.75
C ALA A 23 -4.02 29.23 10.17
N PRO A 24 -3.80 30.00 9.09
CA PRO A 24 -2.51 30.04 8.38
C PRO A 24 -1.31 30.55 9.20
N HIS A 25 -1.58 31.28 10.28
CA HIS A 25 -0.56 31.80 11.20
C HIS A 25 -0.21 30.82 12.33
N LEU A 26 -1.00 29.75 12.48
CA LEU A 26 -0.78 28.69 13.48
C LEU A 26 0.00 27.51 12.90
N VAL A 27 0.09 27.40 11.56
CA VAL A 27 0.88 26.36 10.90
C VAL A 27 2.36 26.71 11.04
N GLY A 28 3.09 25.90 11.79
CA GLY A 28 4.52 26.05 12.04
C GLY A 28 5.37 25.80 10.80
N GLU A 29 6.61 26.31 10.82
CA GLU A 29 7.56 26.14 9.72
C GLU A 29 7.91 24.67 9.48
N GLU A 30 8.04 23.87 10.54
CA GLU A 30 8.29 22.43 10.45
C GLU A 30 7.17 21.69 9.72
N GLN A 31 5.91 22.04 10.01
CA GLN A 31 4.74 21.45 9.33
C GLN A 31 4.72 21.81 7.84
N TRP A 32 5.12 23.03 7.47
CA TRP A 32 5.29 23.40 6.06
C TRP A 32 6.40 22.59 5.40
N ILE A 33 7.54 22.41 6.07
CA ILE A 33 8.66 21.62 5.55
C ILE A 33 8.23 20.16 5.35
N GLU A 34 7.50 19.56 6.30
CA GLU A 34 6.97 18.20 6.17
C GLU A 34 5.97 18.06 5.04
N TYR A 35 5.02 18.98 4.92
CA TYR A 35 4.04 18.97 3.84
C TYR A 35 4.69 19.06 2.46
N PHE A 36 5.68 19.93 2.29
CA PHE A 36 6.42 20.02 1.03
C PHE A 36 7.32 18.82 0.78
N LYS A 37 7.89 18.20 1.81
CA LYS A 37 8.62 16.93 1.69
C LYS A 37 7.71 15.79 1.26
N GLN A 38 6.51 15.70 1.83
CA GLN A 38 5.51 14.70 1.45
C GLN A 38 5.00 14.93 0.02
N ALA A 39 4.74 16.19 -0.36
CA ALA A 39 4.34 16.53 -1.73
C ALA A 39 5.44 16.28 -2.78
N ASN A 40 6.70 16.40 -2.38
CA ASN A 40 7.86 16.08 -3.22
C ASN A 40 8.32 14.62 -3.12
N ALA A 41 7.73 13.82 -2.22
CA ALA A 41 7.92 12.39 -2.26
C ALA A 41 7.25 11.92 -3.56
N PRO A 42 7.97 11.22 -4.44
CA PRO A 42 7.41 10.79 -5.72
C PRO A 42 6.18 9.92 -5.45
N SER A 43 5.01 10.42 -5.82
CA SER A 43 3.75 9.65 -5.87
C SER A 43 3.77 8.55 -6.94
N HIS A 44 4.85 8.48 -7.73
CA HIS A 44 5.08 7.40 -8.67
C HIS A 44 5.76 6.24 -7.95
N VAL A 45 4.95 5.46 -7.25
CA VAL A 45 5.36 4.12 -6.82
C VAL A 45 5.80 3.36 -8.06
N ASP A 46 7.08 2.99 -8.12
CA ASP A 46 7.60 2.14 -9.19
C ASP A 46 7.17 0.69 -8.95
N TYR A 47 5.91 0.41 -9.32
CA TYR A 47 5.33 -0.92 -9.18
C TYR A 47 6.09 -1.99 -9.97
N ALA A 48 6.90 -1.63 -10.98
CA ALA A 48 7.72 -2.62 -11.68
C ALA A 48 8.81 -3.17 -10.75
N SER A 49 9.46 -2.30 -9.97
CA SER A 49 10.44 -2.70 -8.96
C SER A 49 9.78 -3.45 -7.78
N VAL A 50 8.55 -3.07 -7.40
CA VAL A 50 7.77 -3.80 -6.40
C VAL A 50 7.43 -5.20 -6.90
N ASP A 51 6.92 -5.32 -8.13
CA ASP A 51 6.58 -6.61 -8.75
C ASP A 51 7.81 -7.54 -8.81
N GLU A 52 8.97 -7.01 -9.16
CA GLU A 52 10.26 -7.73 -9.15
C GLU A 52 10.64 -8.24 -7.76
N ALA A 53 10.48 -7.43 -6.72
CA ALA A 53 10.74 -7.84 -5.34
C ALA A 53 9.73 -8.90 -4.86
N MET A 54 8.45 -8.73 -5.20
CA MET A 54 7.36 -9.63 -4.83
C MET A 54 7.46 -11.01 -5.48
N LYS A 55 8.14 -11.16 -6.63
CA LYS A 55 8.45 -12.48 -7.20
C LYS A 55 9.30 -13.36 -6.26
N LYS A 56 10.02 -12.76 -5.31
CA LYS A 56 10.83 -13.49 -4.32
C LYS A 56 10.01 -13.96 -3.13
N LEU A 57 8.81 -13.41 -2.93
CA LEU A 57 7.88 -13.78 -1.88
C LEU A 57 7.43 -15.23 -2.09
N ARG A 58 7.60 -16.08 -1.07
CA ARG A 58 7.26 -17.50 -1.13
C ARG A 58 6.87 -18.03 0.24
N MET A 59 5.84 -18.85 0.29
CA MET A 59 5.44 -19.48 1.54
C MET A 59 6.46 -20.53 1.98
N LYS A 60 6.92 -20.45 3.24
CA LYS A 60 7.91 -21.37 3.80
C LYS A 60 7.23 -22.68 4.22
N THR A 61 7.10 -23.63 3.29
CA THR A 61 6.43 -24.93 3.54
C THR A 61 7.15 -25.87 4.50
N THR A 62 8.37 -25.52 4.94
CA THR A 62 9.15 -26.28 5.92
C THR A 62 8.57 -26.21 7.33
N TRP A 63 7.72 -25.22 7.62
CA TRP A 63 7.05 -25.09 8.91
C TRP A 63 5.84 -26.04 9.00
N PRO A 64 5.69 -26.79 10.11
CA PRO A 64 4.59 -27.73 10.25
C PRO A 64 3.23 -27.05 10.35
N GLU A 65 3.13 -25.99 11.15
CA GLU A 65 1.86 -25.31 11.41
C GLU A 65 1.45 -24.39 10.25
N PRO A 66 0.19 -24.46 9.77
CA PRO A 66 -0.30 -23.58 8.72
C PRO A 66 -0.32 -22.09 9.14
N GLU A 67 -0.62 -21.82 10.40
CA GLU A 67 -0.64 -20.47 10.97
C GLU A 67 0.75 -19.84 10.94
N SER A 68 1.78 -20.57 11.37
CA SER A 68 3.18 -20.13 11.30
C SER A 68 3.64 -19.86 9.86
N ARG A 69 3.20 -20.67 8.90
CA ARG A 69 3.48 -20.46 7.46
C ARG A 69 2.86 -19.17 6.95
N MET A 70 1.62 -18.88 7.32
CA MET A 70 0.91 -17.66 6.95
C MET A 70 1.47 -16.42 7.62
N MET A 71 1.76 -16.48 8.92
CA MET A 71 2.39 -15.38 9.67
C MET A 71 3.76 -15.02 9.09
N SER A 72 4.59 -16.02 8.77
CA SER A 72 5.88 -15.75 8.11
C SER A 72 5.70 -15.14 6.73
N LEU A 73 4.70 -15.56 5.95
CA LEU A 73 4.46 -15.02 4.62
C LEU A 73 4.00 -13.56 4.69
N GLN A 74 3.15 -13.23 5.66
CA GLN A 74 2.69 -11.86 5.92
C GLN A 74 3.85 -10.97 6.37
N ALA A 75 4.69 -11.44 7.30
CA ALA A 75 5.88 -10.69 7.74
C ALA A 75 6.85 -10.44 6.58
N ASP A 76 7.07 -11.43 5.71
CA ASP A 76 7.92 -11.27 4.52
C ASP A 76 7.30 -10.27 3.52
N LEU A 77 5.97 -10.26 3.35
CA LEU A 77 5.25 -9.28 2.53
C LEU A 77 5.39 -7.85 3.08
N GLU A 78 5.12 -7.65 4.36
CA GLU A 78 5.23 -6.34 5.03
C GLU A 78 6.65 -5.80 4.94
N THR A 79 7.66 -6.66 5.11
CA THR A 79 9.07 -6.28 4.95
C THR A 79 9.38 -5.77 3.54
N ILE A 80 8.77 -6.36 2.50
CA ILE A 80 8.94 -5.87 1.13
C ILE A 80 8.21 -4.53 0.95
N LEU A 81 6.96 -4.41 1.41
CA LEU A 81 6.19 -3.17 1.29
C LEU A 81 6.86 -1.99 2.01
N ASP A 82 7.44 -2.24 3.19
CA ASP A 82 8.15 -1.23 3.98
C ASP A 82 9.40 -0.70 3.26
N GLN A 83 10.14 -1.57 2.55
CA GLN A 83 11.30 -1.15 1.73
C GLN A 83 10.94 -0.16 0.61
N PHE A 84 9.68 -0.17 0.16
CA PHE A 84 9.18 0.76 -0.85
C PHE A 84 8.33 1.89 -0.25
N ASN A 85 8.24 2.00 1.08
CA ASN A 85 7.36 2.93 1.79
C ASN A 85 5.87 2.78 1.39
N LEU A 86 5.44 1.56 1.08
CA LEU A 86 4.10 1.25 0.59
C LEU A 86 3.18 0.63 1.62
N THR A 87 3.63 0.44 2.86
CA THR A 87 2.83 -0.25 3.88
C THR A 87 1.44 0.39 4.00
N GLU A 88 1.35 1.69 4.28
CA GLU A 88 0.05 2.36 4.41
C GLU A 88 -0.69 2.50 3.07
N LEU A 89 0.01 2.95 2.01
CA LEU A 89 -0.61 3.22 0.71
C LEU A 89 -1.18 1.95 0.04
N ALA A 90 -0.48 0.82 0.19
CA ALA A 90 -0.91 -0.43 -0.42
C ALA A 90 -2.15 -1.02 0.27
N PHE A 91 -2.28 -0.85 1.60
CA PHE A 91 -3.45 -1.32 2.35
C PHE A 91 -4.70 -0.47 2.08
N GLU A 92 -4.55 0.83 1.79
CA GLU A 92 -5.69 1.71 1.51
C GLU A 92 -6.18 1.61 0.06
N HIS A 93 -5.26 1.56 -0.91
CA HIS A 93 -5.63 1.70 -2.32
C HIS A 93 -5.33 0.47 -3.20
N GLU A 94 -4.43 -0.43 -2.78
CA GLU A 94 -3.91 -1.53 -3.62
C GLU A 94 -4.20 -2.93 -3.02
N GLN A 95 -5.29 -3.06 -2.24
CA GLN A 95 -5.67 -4.32 -1.59
C GLN A 95 -5.73 -5.53 -2.55
N ARG A 96 -6.27 -5.33 -3.77
CA ARG A 96 -6.35 -6.40 -4.78
C ARG A 96 -4.96 -6.87 -5.24
N ARG A 97 -4.00 -5.96 -5.31
CA ARG A 97 -2.61 -6.27 -5.70
C ARG A 97 -1.91 -7.03 -4.58
N ILE A 98 -2.10 -6.62 -3.33
CA ILE A 98 -1.61 -7.36 -2.15
C ILE A 98 -2.11 -8.81 -2.17
N VAL A 99 -3.42 -9.00 -2.37
CA VAL A 99 -4.02 -10.34 -2.46
C VAL A 99 -3.40 -11.14 -3.61
N LYS A 100 -3.14 -10.51 -4.76
CA LYS A 100 -2.48 -11.16 -5.90
C LYS A 100 -1.06 -11.62 -5.58
N TYR A 101 -0.26 -10.83 -4.85
CA TYR A 101 1.08 -11.25 -4.42
C TYR A 101 1.03 -12.42 -3.47
N LEU A 102 0.14 -12.37 -2.47
CA LEU A 102 -0.05 -13.45 -1.51
C LEU A 102 -0.49 -14.74 -2.23
N ALA A 103 -1.50 -14.68 -3.08
CA ALA A 103 -1.98 -15.83 -3.86
C ALA A 103 -0.89 -16.45 -4.73
N ASN A 104 -0.02 -15.63 -5.32
CA ASN A 104 1.12 -16.10 -6.10
C ASN A 104 2.22 -16.78 -5.26
N ALA A 105 2.39 -16.34 -4.02
CA ALA A 105 3.39 -16.87 -3.10
C ALA A 105 2.92 -18.13 -2.34
N LEU A 106 1.62 -18.46 -2.39
CA LEU A 106 1.06 -19.66 -1.78
C LEU A 106 1.65 -20.94 -2.40
N ALA A 107 1.94 -21.89 -1.52
CA ALA A 107 2.40 -23.23 -1.87
C ALA A 107 1.75 -24.25 -0.91
N PRO A 108 1.61 -25.53 -1.26
CA PRO A 108 1.92 -26.14 -2.55
C PRO A 108 0.97 -25.67 -3.67
N PRO A 109 1.32 -25.89 -4.95
CA PRO A 109 0.55 -25.41 -6.10
C PRO A 109 -0.92 -25.87 -6.12
N SER A 110 -1.23 -26.99 -5.47
CA SER A 110 -2.60 -27.48 -5.30
C SER A 110 -3.50 -26.53 -4.48
N PHE A 111 -2.94 -25.72 -3.58
CA PHE A 111 -3.70 -24.66 -2.91
C PHE A 111 -3.95 -23.47 -3.83
N LYS A 112 -2.99 -23.17 -4.72
CA LYS A 112 -3.12 -22.09 -5.69
C LYS A 112 -4.20 -22.39 -6.73
N SER A 113 -4.26 -23.62 -7.24
CA SER A 113 -5.24 -24.03 -8.25
C SER A 113 -6.68 -23.91 -7.75
N VAL A 114 -6.96 -24.17 -6.47
CA VAL A 114 -8.32 -24.00 -5.90
C VAL A 114 -8.78 -22.55 -5.96
N ILE A 115 -7.86 -21.59 -5.74
CA ILE A 115 -8.17 -20.16 -5.80
C ILE A 115 -8.42 -19.74 -7.24
N ASP A 116 -7.58 -20.21 -8.18
CA ASP A 116 -7.73 -19.91 -9.60
C ASP A 116 -9.02 -20.53 -10.18
N ASP A 117 -9.32 -21.80 -9.87
CA ASP A 117 -10.53 -22.51 -10.32
C ASP A 117 -11.83 -21.89 -9.76
N GLN A 118 -11.83 -21.42 -8.51
CA GLN A 118 -13.01 -20.76 -7.93
C GLN A 118 -13.15 -19.29 -8.37
N ALA A 119 -12.05 -18.62 -8.74
CA ALA A 119 -12.08 -17.25 -9.24
C ALA A 119 -12.53 -17.16 -10.71
N ASP A 120 -12.27 -18.19 -11.53
CA ASP A 120 -12.67 -18.28 -12.95
C ASP A 120 -14.11 -18.77 -13.13
N SER A 121 -14.75 -19.29 -12.08
CA SER A 121 -16.14 -19.76 -12.16
C SER A 121 -17.10 -18.58 -12.42
N PRO A 122 -17.86 -18.58 -13.54
CA PRO A 122 -18.78 -17.50 -13.84
C PRO A 122 -19.83 -17.41 -12.73
N ARG A 123 -19.87 -16.26 -12.05
CA ARG A 123 -20.93 -15.91 -11.09
C ARG A 123 -22.26 -15.91 -11.85
N GLU A 124 -22.97 -17.04 -11.83
CA GLU A 124 -24.34 -17.10 -12.32
C GLU A 124 -25.17 -16.08 -11.54
N GLN A 125 -25.54 -15.01 -12.22
CA GLN A 125 -26.51 -14.03 -11.75
C GLN A 125 -27.85 -14.76 -11.57
N LYS A 126 -28.19 -15.11 -10.32
CA LYS A 126 -29.60 -15.29 -9.96
C LYS A 126 -30.16 -13.95 -9.54
N VAL A 127 -30.69 -13.22 -10.53
CA VAL A 127 -31.78 -12.26 -10.31
C VAL A 127 -33.02 -13.09 -10.01
N GLN A 128 -33.63 -12.88 -8.85
CA GLN A 128 -34.93 -13.42 -8.47
C GLN A 128 -35.67 -12.23 -7.82
N GLU A 129 -36.33 -11.44 -8.66
CA GLU A 129 -37.78 -11.39 -8.96
C GLU A 129 -38.53 -10.55 -7.93
#